data_AF-A0A972W6C3-F1
#
_entry.id   AF-A0A972W6C3-F1
#
_cell.length_a   1.000
_cell.length_b   1.000
_cell.length_c   1.000
_cell.angle_alpha   90.00
_cell.angle_beta   90.00
_cell.angle_gamma   90.00
#
_symmetry.space_group_name_H-M   'P 1'
#
loop_
_entity.id
_entity.type
_entity.pdbx_description
1 polymer ?
#
loop_
_entity_poly.entity_id
_entity_poly.type
_entity_poly.pdbx_seq_one_letter_code
_entity_poly.pdbx_strand_id
1 'polypeptide(L)'
;MNLLQEFRARSRHVVGPLLGILAVGYFGYHVVHGDRGLIAWWNIKQRVASAKQALGISRAERKTIEHRVSLMEPGSLDPDMLEERARLMLNYGHVDDIVILEDHKRRK
;
A
#
# COMPACT_ATOMS: atom_id res chain seq x y z
N MET A 1 65.70 -25.74 -11.65
CA MET A 1 64.89 -24.50 -11.51
C MET A 1 64.08 -24.30 -12.77
N ASN A 2 62.79 -24.70 -12.80
CA ASN A 2 61.89 -24.27 -13.88
C ASN A 2 60.39 -24.20 -13.51
N LEU A 3 60.07 -24.07 -12.21
CA LEU A 3 58.70 -23.99 -11.70
C LEU A 3 57.92 -22.80 -12.28
N LEU A 4 58.59 -21.66 -12.48
CA LEU A 4 57.96 -20.45 -13.01
C LEU A 4 57.56 -20.58 -14.49
N GLN A 5 58.30 -21.36 -15.28
CA GLN A 5 57.98 -21.58 -16.70
C GLN A 5 56.80 -22.54 -16.86
N GLU A 6 56.74 -23.61 -16.06
CA GLU A 6 55.59 -24.54 -16.04
C GLU A 6 54.32 -23.86 -15.53
N PHE A 7 54.42 -23.02 -14.50
CA PHE A 7 53.29 -22.24 -14.00
C PHE A 7 52.76 -21.27 -15.06
N ARG A 8 53.66 -20.63 -15.84
CA ARG A 8 53.30 -19.73 -16.94
C ARG A 8 52.70 -20.47 -18.14
N ALA A 9 53.10 -21.71 -18.40
CA ALA A 9 52.52 -22.53 -19.47
C ALA A 9 51.12 -23.06 -19.11
N ARG A 10 50.90 -23.42 -17.85
CA ARG A 10 49.61 -23.93 -17.35
C ARG A 10 48.62 -22.83 -16.98
N SER A 11 49.08 -21.62 -16.62
CA SER A 11 48.20 -20.51 -16.23
C SER A 11 47.20 -20.12 -17.31
N ARG A 12 47.57 -20.21 -18.60
CA ARG A 12 46.68 -19.95 -19.75
C ARG A 12 45.41 -20.82 -19.75
N HIS A 13 45.44 -21.99 -19.11
CA HIS A 13 44.31 -22.93 -19.06
C HIS A 13 43.48 -22.80 -17.78
N VAL A 14 44.00 -22.14 -16.74
CA VAL A 14 43.36 -22.04 -15.41
C VAL A 14 42.75 -20.66 -15.19
N VAL A 15 43.37 -19.60 -15.74
CA VAL A 15 42.91 -18.22 -15.55
C VAL A 15 41.50 -18.00 -16.12
N GLY A 16 41.20 -18.52 -17.31
CA GLY A 16 39.88 -18.39 -17.93
C GLY A 16 38.75 -19.01 -17.08
N PRO A 17 38.84 -20.31 -16.72
CA PRO A 17 37.86 -20.94 -15.85
C PRO A 17 37.71 -20.27 -14.49
N LEU A 18 38.81 -19.84 -13.85
CA LEU A 18 38.76 -19.12 -12.57
C LEU A 18 38.01 -17.79 -12.68
N LEU A 19 38.29 -17.00 -13.71
CA LEU A 19 37.56 -15.75 -13.96
C LEU A 19 36.07 -16.02 -14.23
N GLY A 20 35.76 -17.11 -14.95
CA GLY A 20 34.39 -17.54 -15.18
C GLY A 20 33.65 -17.85 -13.89
N ILE A 21 34.26 -18.64 -12.99
CA ILE A 21 33.67 -18.97 -11.68
C ILE A 21 33.45 -17.71 -10.84
N LEU A 22 34.44 -16.81 -10.80
CA LEU A 22 34.32 -15.55 -10.07
C LEU A 22 33.21 -14.66 -10.64
N ALA A 23 33.10 -14.55 -11.96
CA ALA A 23 32.04 -13.81 -12.61
C ALA A 23 30.66 -14.39 -12.28
N VAL A 24 30.49 -15.72 -12.39
CA VAL A 24 29.23 -16.40 -12.04
C VAL A 24 28.88 -16.19 -10.57
N GLY A 25 29.84 -16.27 -9.65
CA GLY A 25 29.62 -16.00 -8.23
C GLY A 25 29.19 -14.56 -7.97
N TYR A 26 29.87 -13.59 -8.59
CA TYR A 26 29.55 -12.18 -8.49
C TYR A 26 28.14 -11.87 -9.00
N PHE A 27 27.82 -12.30 -10.22
CA PHE A 27 26.49 -12.09 -10.79
C PHE A 27 25.41 -12.85 -10.03
N GLY A 28 25.67 -14.10 -9.61
CA GLY A 28 24.75 -14.87 -8.80
C GLY A 28 24.38 -14.17 -7.49
N TYR A 29 25.38 -13.62 -6.78
CA TYR A 29 25.15 -12.83 -5.58
C TYR A 29 24.31 -11.58 -5.86
N HIS A 30 24.67 -10.81 -6.89
CA HIS A 30 23.98 -9.56 -7.24
C HIS A 30 22.55 -9.77 -7.78
N VAL A 31 22.27 -10.91 -8.41
CA VAL A 31 20.89 -11.26 -8.83
C VAL A 31 19.97 -11.46 -7.62
N VAL A 32 20.50 -11.95 -6.49
CA VAL A 32 19.70 -12.15 -5.28
C VAL A 32 19.67 -10.90 -4.40
N HIS A 33 20.84 -10.34 -4.09
CA HIS A 33 21.03 -9.27 -3.09
C HIS A 33 21.21 -7.87 -3.69
N GLY A 34 21.37 -7.75 -5.00
CA GLY A 34 21.55 -6.44 -5.63
C GLY A 34 20.30 -5.57 -5.56
N ASP A 35 20.49 -4.26 -5.77
CA ASP A 35 19.42 -3.26 -5.75
C ASP A 35 18.32 -3.52 -6.79
N ARG A 36 18.63 -4.28 -7.84
CA ARG A 36 17.69 -4.73 -8.88
C ARG A 36 17.50 -6.26 -8.87
N GLY A 37 17.88 -6.90 -7.78
CA GLY A 37 17.77 -8.34 -7.59
C GLY A 37 16.36 -8.80 -7.22
N LEU A 38 16.24 -10.10 -7.00
CA LEU A 38 14.98 -10.77 -6.69
C LEU A 38 14.32 -10.22 -5.41
N ILE A 39 15.11 -9.96 -4.37
CA ILE A 39 14.62 -9.43 -3.08
C ILE A 39 14.04 -8.02 -3.28
N ALA A 40 14.76 -7.15 -3.99
CA ALA A 40 14.29 -5.80 -4.29
C ALA A 40 12.97 -5.82 -5.09
N TRP A 41 12.87 -6.70 -6.09
CA TRP A 41 11.63 -6.89 -6.85
C TRP A 41 10.46 -7.33 -5.96
N TRP A 42 10.69 -8.30 -5.06
CA TRP A 42 9.66 -8.76 -4.11
C TRP A 42 9.18 -7.63 -3.19
N ASN A 43 10.11 -6.87 -2.63
CA ASN A 43 9.82 -5.73 -1.76
C ASN A 43 8.99 -4.66 -2.50
N ILE A 44 9.36 -4.32 -3.73
CA ILE A 44 8.60 -3.36 -4.55
C ILE A 44 7.20 -3.89 -4.83
N LYS A 45 7.07 -5.17 -5.19
CA LYS A 45 5.77 -5.80 -5.44
C LYS A 45 4.85 -5.74 -4.22
N GLN A 46 5.39 -6.01 -3.02
CA GLN A 46 4.65 -5.88 -1.77
C GLN A 46 4.23 -4.42 -1.51
N ARG A 47 5.13 -3.45 -1.67
CA ARG A 47 4.80 -2.02 -1.53
C ARG A 47 3.70 -1.58 -2.48
N VAL A 48 3.74 -2.03 -3.74
CA VAL A 48 2.69 -1.75 -4.73
C VAL A 48 1.36 -2.36 -4.31
N ALA A 49 1.36 -3.60 -3.78
CA ALA A 49 0.15 -4.24 -3.28
C ALA A 49 -0.46 -3.46 -2.10
N SER A 50 0.34 -3.09 -1.10
CA SER A 50 -0.11 -2.28 0.03
C SER A 50 -0.64 -0.91 -0.40
N ALA A 51 0.06 -0.23 -1.32
CA ALA A 51 -0.38 1.06 -1.84
C ALA A 51 -1.71 0.96 -2.60
N LYS A 52 -1.91 -0.10 -3.39
CA LYS A 52 -3.19 -0.37 -4.06
C LYS A 52 -4.32 -0.63 -3.08
N GLN A 53 -4.05 -1.34 -1.98
CA GLN A 53 -5.04 -1.58 -0.93
C GLN A 53 -5.45 -0.26 -0.25
N ALA A 54 -4.48 0.56 0.16
CA ALA A 54 -4.74 1.87 0.75
C ALA A 54 -5.54 2.77 -0.19
N LEU A 55 -5.19 2.79 -1.48
CA LEU A 55 -5.93 3.51 -2.51
C LEU A 55 -7.38 3.03 -2.62
N GLY A 56 -7.62 1.72 -2.53
CA GLY A 56 -8.97 1.14 -2.54
C GLY A 56 -9.82 1.64 -1.37
N ILE A 57 -9.25 1.67 -0.17
CA ILE A 57 -9.92 2.15 1.05
C ILE A 57 -10.29 3.63 0.91
N SER A 58 -9.31 4.50 0.60
CA SER A 58 -9.57 5.94 0.46
C SER A 58 -10.55 6.25 -0.66
N ARG A 59 -10.55 5.49 -1.76
CA ARG A 59 -11.54 5.65 -2.83
C ARG A 59 -12.95 5.26 -2.39
N ALA A 60 -13.10 4.22 -1.58
CA ALA A 60 -14.40 3.80 -1.07
C ALA A 60 -14.99 4.85 -0.11
N GLU A 61 -14.16 5.38 0.79
CA GLU A 61 -14.54 6.48 1.68
C GLU A 61 -14.94 7.72 0.90
N ARG A 62 -14.11 8.13 -0.07
CA ARG A 62 -14.41 9.27 -0.95
C ARG A 62 -15.75 9.08 -1.66
N LYS A 63 -16.00 7.92 -2.28
CA LYS A 63 -17.29 7.63 -2.95
C LYS A 63 -18.49 7.74 -2.02
N THR A 64 -18.33 7.30 -0.77
CA THR A 64 -19.41 7.36 0.23
C THR A 64 -19.74 8.80 0.59
N ILE A 65 -18.72 9.63 0.78
CA ILE A 65 -18.89 11.06 1.06
C ILE A 65 -19.46 11.78 -0.17
N GLU A 66 -18.93 11.51 -1.37
CA GLU A 66 -19.43 12.09 -2.62
C GLU A 66 -20.90 11.77 -2.84
N HIS A 67 -21.34 10.54 -2.56
CA HIS A 67 -22.75 10.18 -2.64
C HIS A 67 -23.60 11.02 -1.66
N ARG A 68 -23.17 11.15 -0.40
CA ARG A 68 -23.88 11.98 0.60
C ARG A 68 -23.93 13.45 0.19
N VAL A 69 -22.83 13.99 -0.34
CA VAL A 69 -22.77 15.37 -0.83
C VAL A 69 -23.71 15.56 -2.02
N SER A 70 -23.76 14.60 -2.95
CA SER A 70 -24.70 14.67 -4.08
C SER A 70 -26.16 14.72 -3.63
N LEU A 71 -26.53 14.02 -2.56
CA LEU A 71 -27.88 14.07 -1.99
C LEU A 71 -28.19 15.39 -1.27
N MET A 72 -27.19 16.27 -1.05
CA MET A 72 -27.35 17.57 -0.41
C MET A 72 -27.11 18.74 -1.38
N GLU A 73 -26.80 18.47 -2.65
CA GLU A 73 -26.60 19.51 -3.66
C GLU A 73 -27.96 20.10 -4.09
N PRO A 74 -28.09 21.43 -4.33
CA PRO A 74 -29.37 22.06 -4.63
C PRO A 74 -30.15 21.47 -5.81
N GLY A 75 -29.47 20.79 -6.75
CA GLY A 75 -30.10 20.11 -7.89
C GLY A 75 -30.57 18.67 -7.63
N SER A 76 -30.13 18.04 -6.53
CA SER A 76 -30.45 16.66 -6.14
C SER A 76 -30.69 16.52 -4.63
N LEU A 77 -31.17 17.59 -4.01
CA LEU A 77 -31.42 17.69 -2.58
C LEU A 77 -32.53 16.73 -2.16
N ASP A 78 -32.18 15.78 -1.31
CA ASP A 78 -33.12 14.84 -0.70
C ASP A 78 -33.70 15.46 0.59
N PRO A 79 -35.02 15.73 0.65
CA PRO A 79 -35.68 16.33 1.81
C PRO A 79 -35.52 15.52 3.10
N ASP A 80 -35.54 14.19 3.02
CA ASP A 80 -35.47 13.31 4.19
C ASP A 80 -34.07 13.38 4.81
N MET A 81 -33.03 13.41 3.96
CA MET A 81 -31.64 13.60 4.41
C MET A 81 -31.43 14.99 5.01
N LEU A 82 -32.07 16.02 4.47
CA LEU A 82 -32.01 17.38 5.02
C LEU A 82 -32.68 17.44 6.41
N GLU A 83 -33.86 16.84 6.55
CA GLU A 83 -34.59 16.79 7.82
C GLU A 83 -33.77 16.08 8.91
N GLU A 84 -33.19 14.92 8.60
CA GLU A 84 -32.33 14.17 9.51
C GLU A 84 -31.12 15.02 9.95
N ARG A 85 -30.49 15.76 9.02
CA ARG A 85 -29.37 16.65 9.35
C ARG A 85 -29.79 17.85 10.18
N ALA A 86 -30.95 18.44 9.92
CA ALA A 86 -31.50 19.52 10.73
C ALA A 86 -31.80 19.05 12.16
N ARG A 87 -32.37 17.85 12.31
CA ARG A 87 -32.63 17.22 13.61
C ARG A 87 -31.34 16.96 14.38
N LEU A 88 -30.32 16.39 13.73
CA LEU A 88 -29.03 16.08 14.37
C LEU A 88 -28.16 17.32 14.69
N MET A 89 -28.08 18.30 13.79
CA MET A 89 -27.16 19.43 13.93
C MET A 89 -27.77 20.63 14.64
N LEU A 90 -29.06 20.88 14.43
CA LEU A 90 -29.77 22.06 14.94
C LEU A 90 -30.73 21.71 16.08
N ASN A 91 -30.84 20.43 16.44
CA ASN A 91 -31.87 19.94 17.35
C ASN A 91 -33.28 20.38 16.92
N TYR A 92 -33.48 20.45 15.60
CA TYR A 92 -34.72 20.90 15.00
C TYR A 92 -35.74 19.76 15.01
N GLY A 93 -36.90 19.97 15.63
CA GLY A 93 -38.02 19.03 15.65
C GLY A 93 -39.31 19.76 15.32
N HIS A 94 -40.28 19.03 14.79
CA HIS A 94 -41.65 19.50 14.63
C HIS A 94 -42.36 19.57 15.98
N VAL A 95 -43.40 20.41 16.04
CA VAL A 95 -44.21 20.60 17.25
C VAL A 95 -44.84 19.30 17.76
N ASP A 96 -45.05 18.33 16.86
CA ASP A 96 -45.66 17.03 17.14
C ASP A 96 -44.64 15.90 17.37
N ASP A 97 -43.33 16.20 17.38
CA ASP A 97 -42.28 15.19 17.61
C ASP A 97 -42.23 14.75 19.09
N ILE A 98 -42.08 13.45 19.33
CA ILE A 98 -41.90 12.87 20.66
C ILE A 98 -40.40 12.75 20.96
N VAL A 99 -39.92 13.44 22.01
CA VAL A 99 -38.54 13.33 22.49
C VAL A 99 -38.43 12.20 23.51
N ILE A 100 -37.69 11.14 23.17
CA ILE A 100 -37.37 10.06 24.09
C ILE A 100 -36.00 10.35 24.71
N LEU A 101 -35.99 10.70 26.00
CA LEU A 101 -34.75 10.85 26.77
C LEU A 101 -34.34 9.47 27.29
N GLU A 102 -33.21 8.95 26.82
CA GLU A 102 -32.66 7.70 27.38
C GLU A 102 -32.14 7.96 28.81
N ASP A 103 -32.57 7.14 29.76
CA ASP A 103 -32.04 7.17 31.13
C ASP A 103 -30.56 6.77 31.12
N HIS A 104 -29.68 7.76 31.26
CA HIS A 104 -28.26 7.52 31.49
C HIS A 104 -28.11 6.81 32.84
N LYS A 105 -28.13 5.47 32.82
CA LYS A 105 -27.62 4.67 33.93
C LYS A 105 -26.16 5.04 34.15
N ARG A 106 -25.92 5.90 35.15
CA ARG A 106 -24.59 6.16 35.70
C ARG A 106 -23.97 4.82 36.06
N ARG A 107 -23.05 4.32 35.23
CA ARG A 107 -22.14 3.26 35.66
C ARG A 107 -21.31 3.84 36.80
N LYS A 108 -21.50 3.31 38.00
CA LYS A 108 -20.56 3.47 39.11
C LYS A 108 -19.24 2.78 38.78
#